data_AF-A0A956E4N2-F1
#
_entry.id   AF-A0A956E4N2-F1
#
_cell.length_a   1.000
_cell.length_b   1.000
_cell.length_c   1.000
_cell.angle_alpha   90.00
_cell.angle_beta   90.00
_cell.angle_gamma   90.00
#
_symmetry.space_group_name_H-M   'P 1'
#
loop_
_entity.id
_entity.type
_entity.pdbx_description
1 polymer ?
#
loop_
_entity_poly.entity_id
_entity_poly.type
_entity_poly.pdbx_seq_one_letter_code
_entity_poly.pdbx_strand_id
1 'polypeptide(L)'
;MAYVIILFSIAAVAIGGYLFLVFREVPGAVEERLGEYEDLPQDIGEWVRDTQSDQARRAEAEGLFREVRVLLTQGGTFKGQRLVRQARYRDLETNKIARVEPDEELKRKRVKK
;
A
#
# COMPACT_ATOMS: atom_id res chain seq x y z
N MET A 1 34.83 19.09 24.74
CA MET A 1 33.45 19.05 24.21
C MET A 1 33.40 19.22 22.70
N ALA A 2 33.87 20.34 22.13
CA ALA A 2 33.84 20.57 20.67
C ALA A 2 34.53 19.47 19.83
N TYR A 3 35.69 18.99 20.26
CA TYR A 3 36.42 17.91 19.58
C TYR A 3 35.63 16.59 19.49
N VAL A 4 34.95 16.22 20.57
CA VAL A 4 34.12 15.00 20.61
C VAL A 4 32.94 15.13 19.66
N ILE A 5 32.29 16.30 19.63
CA ILE A 5 31.18 16.58 18.71
C ILE A 5 31.64 16.44 17.25
N ILE A 6 32.80 17.01 16.90
CA ILE A 6 33.37 16.92 15.55
C ILE A 6 33.64 15.47 15.16
N LEU A 7 34.24 14.67 16.06
CA LEU A 7 34.49 13.25 15.81
C LEU A 7 33.18 12.47 15.59
N PHE A 8 32.15 12.74 16.40
CA PHE A 8 30.83 12.12 16.23
C PHE A 8 30.18 12.50 14.90
N SER A 9 30.30 13.76 14.48
CA SER A 9 29.77 14.21 13.18
C SER A 9 30.46 13.51 12.01
N ILE A 10 31.79 13.39 12.05
CA ILE A 10 32.57 12.70 11.01
C ILE A 10 32.17 11.22 10.95
N ALA A 11 32.08 10.57 12.11
CA ALA A 11 31.65 9.18 12.19
C ALA A 11 30.23 8.98 11.64
N ALA A 12 29.29 9.86 11.98
CA ALA A 12 27.91 9.80 11.48
C ALA A 12 27.84 9.96 9.95
N VAL A 13 28.63 10.87 9.37
CA VAL A 13 28.69 11.06 7.91
C VAL A 13 29.32 9.85 7.22
N ALA A 14 30.39 9.29 7.78
CA ALA A 14 31.05 8.09 7.23
C ALA A 14 30.12 6.86 7.25
N ILE A 15 29.43 6.63 8.37
CA ILE A 15 28.46 5.54 8.51
C ILE A 15 27.27 5.75 7.56
N GLY A 16 26.73 6.97 7.51
CA GLY A 16 25.62 7.31 6.62
C GLY A 16 25.98 7.12 5.13
N GLY A 17 27.17 7.56 4.73
CA GLY A 17 27.68 7.39 3.37
C GLY A 17 27.88 5.92 3.00
N TYR A 18 28.42 5.11 3.91
CA TYR A 18 28.56 3.67 3.72
C TYR A 18 27.19 2.99 3.54
N LEU A 19 26.23 3.26 4.43
CA LEU A 19 24.88 2.69 4.32
C LEU A 19 24.18 3.11 3.03
N PHE A 20 24.34 4.38 2.62
CA PHE A 20 23.79 4.88 1.36
C PHE A 20 24.34 4.14 0.13
N LEU A 21 25.65 3.91 0.08
CA LEU A 21 26.27 3.15 -1.01
C LEU A 21 25.81 1.69 -1.03
N VAL A 22 25.77 1.03 0.14
CA VAL A 22 25.31 -0.37 0.25
C VAL A 22 23.87 -0.53 -0.23
N PHE A 23 22.95 0.37 0.16
CA PHE A 23 21.57 0.29 -0.29
C PHE A 23 21.36 0.66 -1.77
N ARG A 24 22.31 1.37 -2.38
CA ARG A 24 22.25 1.75 -3.80
C ARG A 24 22.88 0.71 -4.72
N GLU A 25 24.03 0.14 -4.35
CA GLU A 25 24.83 -0.70 -5.24
C GLU A 25 24.60 -2.20 -5.08
N VAL A 26 24.04 -2.64 -3.95
CA VAL A 26 23.75 -4.06 -3.72
C VAL A 26 22.26 -4.32 -4.04
N PRO A 27 21.92 -4.79 -5.26
CA PRO A 27 20.55 -5.20 -5.56
C PRO A 27 20.15 -6.32 -4.58
N GLY A 28 19.02 -6.17 -3.91
CA GLY A 28 18.54 -7.12 -2.90
C GLY A 28 18.92 -6.82 -1.45
N ALA A 29 19.90 -5.97 -1.14
CA ALA A 29 20.30 -5.71 0.25
C ALA A 29 19.21 -5.01 1.09
N VAL A 30 18.35 -4.23 0.43
CA VAL A 30 17.18 -3.60 1.06
C VAL A 30 16.08 -4.64 1.30
N GLU A 31 15.85 -5.52 0.33
CA GLU A 31 14.84 -6.59 0.38
C GLU A 31 15.19 -7.65 1.44
N GLU A 32 16.47 -8.03 1.55
CA GLU A 32 16.98 -8.99 2.52
C GLU A 32 16.96 -8.43 3.96
N ARG A 33 17.20 -7.12 4.14
CA ARG A 33 17.20 -6.47 5.47
C ARG A 33 15.85 -5.97 5.94
N LEU A 34 14.96 -5.54 5.03
CA LEU A 34 13.64 -5.00 5.38
C LEU A 34 12.49 -5.99 5.17
N GLY A 35 12.75 -7.09 4.45
CA GLY A 35 11.77 -8.11 4.05
C GLY A 35 11.02 -7.75 2.78
N GLU A 36 10.48 -8.75 2.09
CA GLU A 36 9.60 -8.58 0.94
C GLU A 36 8.17 -8.28 1.41
N TYR A 37 7.49 -7.35 0.73
CA TYR A 37 6.05 -7.16 0.92
C TYR A 37 5.29 -8.17 0.06
N GLU A 38 4.17 -8.69 0.56
CA GLU A 38 3.24 -9.55 -0.20
C GLU A 38 2.97 -8.99 -1.59
N ASP A 39 3.01 -9.81 -2.64
CA ASP A 39 2.85 -9.36 -4.03
C ASP A 39 1.61 -8.49 -4.23
N LEU A 40 1.69 -7.60 -5.21
CA LEU A 40 0.58 -6.76 -5.59
C LEU A 40 -0.57 -7.62 -6.13
N PRO A 41 -1.84 -7.33 -5.79
CA PRO A 41 -2.99 -8.00 -6.40
C PRO A 41 -2.93 -7.90 -7.93
N GLN A 42 -3.30 -8.98 -8.63
CA GLN A 42 -3.24 -9.04 -10.09
C GLN A 42 -4.25 -8.10 -10.78
N ASP A 43 -5.30 -7.72 -10.06
CA ASP A 43 -6.45 -6.92 -10.49
C ASP A 43 -6.37 -5.44 -10.04
N ILE A 44 -5.17 -4.92 -9.78
CA ILE A 44 -5.00 -3.50 -9.42
C ILE A 44 -5.58 -2.60 -10.50
N GLY A 45 -6.42 -1.65 -10.08
CA GLY A 45 -7.04 -0.67 -10.98
C GLY A 45 -8.37 -1.11 -11.58
N GLU A 46 -8.74 -2.38 -11.43
CA GLU A 46 -9.98 -2.93 -11.99
C GLU A 46 -11.10 -2.96 -10.96
N TRP A 47 -12.34 -2.72 -11.41
CA TRP A 47 -13.52 -2.87 -10.57
C TRP A 47 -14.01 -4.30 -10.67
N VAL A 48 -13.95 -5.03 -9.56
CA VAL A 48 -14.41 -6.41 -9.46
C VAL A 48 -15.70 -6.46 -8.65
N ARG A 49 -16.67 -7.24 -9.11
CA ARG A 49 -17.90 -7.47 -8.35
C ARG A 49 -17.58 -8.32 -7.13
N ASP A 50 -17.82 -7.77 -5.95
CA ASP A 50 -17.70 -8.50 -4.70
C ASP A 50 -18.98 -9.29 -4.48
N THR A 51 -18.82 -10.61 -4.34
CA THR A 51 -19.91 -11.58 -4.12
C THR A 51 -19.75 -12.33 -2.81
N GLN A 52 -18.59 -12.20 -2.14
CA GLN A 52 -18.26 -13.02 -0.98
C GLN A 52 -18.37 -12.29 0.35
N SER A 53 -18.30 -10.96 0.35
CA SER A 53 -18.40 -10.21 1.61
C SER A 53 -19.83 -10.17 2.18
N ASP A 54 -19.93 -9.99 3.50
CA ASP A 54 -21.20 -9.71 4.18
C ASP A 54 -21.88 -8.45 3.63
N GLN A 55 -21.09 -7.46 3.21
CA GLN A 55 -21.56 -6.21 2.64
C GLN A 55 -22.20 -6.42 1.27
N ALA A 56 -21.60 -7.28 0.43
CA ALA A 56 -22.17 -7.69 -0.84
C ALA A 56 -23.50 -8.42 -0.67
N ARG A 57 -23.57 -9.37 0.29
CA ARG A 57 -24.79 -10.11 0.59
C ARG A 57 -25.94 -9.23 1.07
N ARG A 58 -25.63 -8.22 1.91
CA ARG A 58 -26.63 -7.23 2.35
C ARG A 58 -27.08 -6.32 1.22
N ALA A 59 -26.14 -5.86 0.39
CA ALA A 59 -26.45 -5.03 -0.77
C ALA A 59 -27.37 -5.76 -1.76
N GLU A 60 -27.14 -7.05 -1.98
CA GLU A 60 -27.98 -7.85 -2.87
C GLU A 60 -29.43 -7.96 -2.37
N ALA A 61 -29.63 -8.07 -1.05
CA ALA A 61 -30.97 -8.00 -0.44
C ALA A 61 -31.66 -6.64 -0.62
N GLU A 62 -30.88 -5.57 -0.85
CA GLU A 62 -31.37 -4.21 -1.13
C GLU A 62 -31.51 -3.92 -2.63
N GLY A 63 -31.28 -4.89 -3.51
CA GLY A 63 -31.32 -4.68 -4.97
C GLY A 63 -30.05 -4.02 -5.54
N LEU A 64 -28.96 -4.03 -4.77
CA LEU A 64 -27.67 -3.43 -5.15
C LEU A 64 -26.60 -4.52 -5.31
N PHE A 65 -25.55 -4.25 -6.07
CA PHE A 65 -24.33 -5.04 -6.06
C PHE A 65 -23.12 -4.19 -5.72
N ARG A 66 -22.17 -4.79 -5.00
CA ARG A 66 -20.95 -4.14 -4.57
C ARG A 66 -19.84 -4.37 -5.59
N GLU A 67 -19.18 -3.31 -6.00
CA GLU A 67 -17.92 -3.36 -6.75
C GLU A 67 -16.80 -2.84 -5.87
N VAL A 68 -15.67 -3.53 -5.91
CA VAL A 68 -14.47 -3.18 -5.16
C VAL A 68 -13.31 -3.04 -6.13
N ARG A 69 -12.44 -2.07 -5.87
CA ARG A 69 -11.20 -1.88 -6.60
C ARG A 69 -10.06 -1.61 -5.63
N VAL A 70 -8.90 -2.19 -5.89
CA VAL A 70 -7.66 -1.85 -5.21
C VAL A 70 -6.83 -0.94 -6.11
N LEU A 71 -6.37 0.19 -5.57
CA LEU A 71 -5.50 1.14 -6.26
C LEU A 71 -4.16 1.25 -5.54
N LEU A 72 -3.09 1.26 -6.33
CA LEU A 72 -1.76 1.66 -5.86
C LEU A 72 -1.58 3.15 -6.09
N THR A 73 -1.53 3.93 -5.02
CA THR A 73 -1.31 5.38 -5.08
C THR A 73 0.08 5.72 -4.55
N GLN A 74 0.70 6.77 -5.10
CA GLN A 74 1.91 7.32 -4.51
C GLN A 74 1.54 8.03 -3.20
N GLY A 75 2.26 7.72 -2.12
CA GLY A 75 2.18 8.54 -0.93
C GLY A 75 2.72 9.95 -1.21
N GLY A 76 2.38 10.91 -0.35
CA GLY A 76 2.97 12.25 -0.42
C GLY A 76 4.50 12.24 -0.29
N THR A 77 5.14 13.42 -0.32
CA THR A 77 6.60 13.63 -0.45
C THR A 77 7.51 12.78 0.47
N PHE A 78 6.99 12.28 1.60
CA PHE A 78 7.72 11.42 2.56
C PHE A 78 7.09 10.04 2.79
N LYS A 79 6.09 9.64 2.00
CA LYS A 79 5.35 8.38 2.16
C LYS A 79 5.56 7.53 0.91
N GLY A 80 5.95 6.28 1.11
CA GLY A 80 6.02 5.29 0.03
C GLY A 80 4.65 5.00 -0.60
N GLN A 81 4.62 4.12 -1.59
CA GLN A 81 3.39 3.68 -2.25
C GLN A 81 2.40 3.09 -1.23
N ARG A 82 1.10 3.33 -1.46
CA ARG A 82 0.00 2.89 -0.59
C ARG A 82 -1.04 2.15 -1.41
N LEU A 83 -1.63 1.12 -0.83
CA LEU A 83 -2.82 0.48 -1.40
C LEU A 83 -4.06 1.10 -0.79
N VAL A 84 -5.01 1.46 -1.64
CA VAL A 84 -6.31 2.01 -1.25
C VAL A 84 -7.39 1.12 -1.83
N ARG A 85 -8.31 0.66 -0.98
CA ARG A 85 -9.52 -0.03 -1.39
C ARG A 85 -10.63 0.98 -1.55
N GLN A 86 -11.22 1.01 -2.74
CA GLN A 86 -12.43 1.76 -3.03
C GLN A 86 -13.57 0.77 -3.19
N ALA A 87 -14.73 1.10 -2.65
CA ALA A 87 -15.92 0.29 -2.81
C ALA A 87 -17.11 1.17 -3.19
N ARG A 88 -17.92 0.69 -4.12
CA ARG A 88 -19.14 1.37 -4.56
C ARG A 88 -20.27 0.37 -4.72
N TYR A 89 -21.48 0.85 -4.54
CA TYR A 89 -22.71 0.10 -4.73
C TYR A 89 -23.42 0.60 -5.97
N ARG A 90 -23.80 -0.34 -6.81
CA ARG A 90 -24.55 -0.09 -8.04
C ARG A 90 -25.90 -0.77 -7.98
N ASP A 91 -26.88 -0.11 -8.55
CA ASP A 91 -28.23 -0.63 -8.70
C ASP A 91 -28.24 -1.79 -9.71
N LEU A 92 -28.90 -2.90 -9.39
CA LEU A 92 -28.93 -4.10 -10.23
C LEU A 92 -29.66 -3.88 -11.56
N GLU A 93 -30.65 -2.99 -11.60
CA GLU A 93 -31.48 -2.78 -12.79
C GLU A 93 -30.92 -1.68 -13.69
N THR A 94 -30.47 -0.58 -13.07
CA THR A 94 -30.05 0.63 -13.80
C THR A 94 -28.54 0.78 -13.94
N ASN A 95 -27.76 -0.04 -13.22
CA ASN A 95 -26.30 -0.01 -13.18
C ASN A 95 -25.72 1.36 -12.75
N LYS A 96 -26.55 2.22 -12.14
CA LYS A 96 -26.15 3.53 -11.63
C LYS A 96 -25.51 3.37 -10.27
N ILE A 97 -24.55 4.24 -9.98
CA ILE A 97 -23.90 4.29 -8.68
C ILE A 97 -24.92 4.85 -7.67
N ALA A 98 -25.31 4.04 -6.70
CA ALA A 98 -26.23 4.42 -5.64
C ALA A 98 -25.48 4.99 -4.42
N ARG A 99 -24.34 4.37 -4.07
CA ARG A 99 -23.54 4.76 -2.90
C ARG A 99 -22.07 4.46 -3.12
N VAL A 100 -21.19 5.22 -2.46
CA VAL A 100 -19.75 4.98 -2.42
C VAL A 100 -19.31 4.88 -0.95
N GLU A 101 -18.47 3.89 -0.63
CA GLU A 101 -17.86 3.76 0.69
C GLU A 101 -16.64 4.67 0.81
N PRO A 102 -16.29 5.12 2.02
CA PRO A 102 -15.02 5.80 2.23
C PRO A 102 -13.85 4.90 1.82
N ASP A 103 -12.84 5.53 1.22
CA ASP A 103 -11.61 4.86 0.81
C ASP A 103 -10.86 4.30 2.04
N GLU A 104 -10.47 3.02 1.97
CA GLU A 104 -9.75 2.35 3.04
C GLU A 104 -8.28 2.09 2.67
N GLU A 105 -7.34 2.50 3.52
CA GLU A 105 -5.91 2.20 3.32
C GLU A 105 -5.63 0.72 3.68
N LEU A 106 -5.20 -0.07 2.68
CA LEU A 106 -4.80 -1.45 2.87
C LEU A 106 -3.30 -1.52 3.20
N LYS A 107 -2.98 -2.20 4.29
CA LYS A 107 -1.59 -2.50 4.67
C LYS A 107 -1.17 -3.83 4.06
N ARG A 108 -0.09 -3.84 3.27
CA ARG A 108 0.56 -5.07 2.82
C ARG A 108 1.26 -5.72 4.01
N LYS A 109 1.09 -7.04 4.17
CA LYS A 109 1.86 -7.78 5.16
C LYS A 109 3.29 -7.96 4.63
N ARG A 110 4.26 -7.94 5.55
CA ARG A 110 5.62 -8.38 5.23
C ARG A 110 5.64 -9.89 5.24
N VAL A 111 6.13 -10.48 4.16
CA VAL A 111 6.33 -11.92 4.06
C VAL A 111 7.81 -12.16 4.35
N LYS A 112 8.09 -12.86 5.45
CA LYS A 112 9.45 -13.31 5.76
C LYS A 112 9.59 -14.70 5.15
N LYS A 113 10.41 -14.83 4.12
CA LYS A 113 10.89 -16.15 3.66
C LYS A 113 11.89 -16.70 4.67
#